data_AF-A0A1W6PT82-F1
#
_entry.id   AF-A0A1W6PT82-F1
#
_cell.length_a   1.000
_cell.length_b   1.000
_cell.length_c   1.000
_cell.angle_alpha   90.00
_cell.angle_beta   90.00
_cell.angle_gamma   90.00
#
_symmetry.space_group_name_H-M   'P 1'
#
loop_
_entity.id
_entity.type
_entity.pdbx_description
1 polymer ?
#
loop_
_entity_poly.entity_id
_entity_poly.type
_entity_poly.pdbx_seq_one_letter_code
_entity_poly.pdbx_strand_id
1 'polypeptide(L)'
;MGGPFDLRAAWGMFCHDVALWQLFGHGAMMIDLSETGQCIGQVGINHGPLFPEKELGWFAYDGFEDRGYATEEASALREGLPDAQTVVARQLYRA
;
A
#
# COMPACT_ATOMS: atom_id res chain seq x y z
N MET A 1 2.86 -4.32 -6.32
CA MET A 1 2.73 -5.08 -7.58
C MET A 1 4.04 -5.00 -8.35
N GLY A 2 4.62 -6.14 -8.72
CA GLY A 2 5.85 -6.19 -9.51
C GLY A 2 5.57 -5.96 -11.00
N GLY A 3 6.53 -5.42 -11.75
CA GLY A 3 6.41 -5.10 -13.18
C GLY A 3 7.55 -5.67 -14.02
N PRO A 4 7.66 -5.27 -15.32
CA PRO A 4 6.94 -4.18 -15.97
C PRO A 4 5.56 -4.57 -16.52
N PHE A 5 4.63 -3.60 -16.55
CA PHE A 5 3.30 -3.72 -17.15
C PHE A 5 3.11 -2.70 -18.28
N ASP A 6 2.21 -3.00 -19.23
CA ASP A 6 1.75 -1.99 -20.18
C ASP A 6 0.86 -0.93 -19.51
N LEU A 7 0.60 0.18 -20.21
CA LEU A 7 -0.18 1.30 -19.68
C LEU A 7 -1.59 0.89 -19.25
N ARG A 8 -2.24 -0.02 -19.99
CA ARG A 8 -3.61 -0.43 -19.70
C ARG A 8 -3.66 -1.25 -18.41
N ALA A 9 -2.75 -2.21 -18.26
CA ALA A 9 -2.62 -3.01 -17.05
C ALA A 9 -2.25 -2.12 -15.85
N ALA A 10 -1.23 -1.26 -15.98
CA ALA A 10 -0.81 -0.30 -14.96
C ALA A 10 -1.97 0.57 -14.47
N TRP A 11 -2.72 1.17 -15.40
CA TRP A 11 -3.87 2.01 -15.07
C TRP A 11 -5.01 1.22 -14.43
N GLY A 12 -5.31 0.01 -14.94
CA GLY A 12 -6.35 -0.85 -14.37
C GLY A 12 -6.06 -1.24 -12.91
N MET A 13 -4.79 -1.53 -12.60
CA MET A 13 -4.32 -1.81 -11.25
C MET A 13 -4.43 -0.59 -10.34
N PHE A 14 -3.97 0.57 -10.79
CA PHE A 14 -4.13 1.82 -10.03
C PHE A 14 -5.61 2.15 -9.75
N CYS A 15 -6.49 1.99 -10.75
CA CYS A 15 -7.93 2.17 -10.55
C CYS A 15 -8.50 1.14 -9.57
N HIS A 16 -8.04 -0.10 -9.62
CA HIS A 16 -8.44 -1.15 -8.68
C HIS A 16 -8.08 -0.76 -7.25
N ASP A 17 -6.82 -0.40 -7.00
CA ASP A 17 -6.29 0.02 -5.71
C ASP A 17 -7.15 1.12 -5.04
N VAL A 18 -7.59 2.10 -5.83
CA VAL A 18 -8.45 3.21 -5.36
C VAL A 18 -9.90 2.78 -5.19
N ALA A 19 -10.46 2.03 -6.15
CA ALA A 19 -11.87 1.64 -6.14
C ALA A 19 -12.23 0.71 -4.98
N LEU A 20 -11.30 -0.11 -4.51
CA LEU A 20 -11.55 -1.03 -3.40
C LEU A 20 -12.01 -0.30 -2.13
N TRP A 21 -11.52 0.92 -1.87
CA TRP A 21 -11.98 1.73 -0.75
C TRP A 21 -13.49 1.98 -0.77
N GLN A 22 -14.02 2.30 -1.95
CA GLN A 22 -15.45 2.57 -2.12
C GLN A 22 -16.28 1.28 -2.18
N LEU A 23 -15.71 0.20 -2.72
CA LEU A 23 -16.44 -1.05 -2.95
C LEU A 23 -16.46 -1.98 -1.73
N PHE A 24 -15.38 -2.01 -0.94
CA PHE A 24 -15.18 -3.00 0.11
C PHE A 24 -14.71 -2.40 1.46
N GLY A 25 -14.49 -1.08 1.53
CA GLY A 25 -14.05 -0.41 2.76
C GLY A 25 -12.58 -0.62 3.12
N HIS A 26 -11.79 -1.18 2.20
CA HIS A 26 -10.35 -1.33 2.31
C HIS A 26 -9.73 -1.17 0.92
N GLY A 27 -8.48 -0.77 0.80
CA GLY A 27 -7.82 -0.61 -0.50
C GLY A 27 -6.32 -0.42 -0.35
N ALA A 28 -5.68 0.17 -1.35
CA ALA A 28 -4.25 0.50 -1.25
C ALA A 28 -4.02 1.90 -0.69
N MET A 29 -2.87 2.07 -0.04
CA MET A 29 -2.34 3.33 0.49
C MET A 29 -0.90 3.49 0.04
N MET A 30 -0.51 4.73 -0.24
CA MET A 30 0.88 5.06 -0.52
C MET A 30 1.68 5.12 0.79
N ILE A 31 2.95 4.74 0.73
CA ILE A 31 3.89 4.84 1.84
C ILE A 31 4.73 6.09 1.63
N ASP A 32 4.62 7.06 2.52
CA ASP A 32 5.37 8.32 2.45
C ASP A 32 6.33 8.42 3.63
N LEU A 33 7.58 8.85 3.40
CA LEU A 33 8.51 9.20 4.46
C LEU A 33 7.99 10.41 5.24
N SER A 34 7.92 10.30 6.57
CA SER A 34 7.38 11.37 7.42
C SER A 34 8.20 12.65 7.39
N GLU A 35 9.53 12.53 7.31
CA GLU A 35 10.45 13.66 7.33
C GLU A 35 10.41 14.49 6.04
N THR A 36 10.21 13.82 4.90
CA THR A 36 10.37 14.44 3.57
C THR A 36 9.07 14.51 2.77
N GLY A 37 8.04 13.75 3.15
CA GLY A 37 6.84 13.54 2.34
C GLY A 37 7.10 12.76 1.06
N GLN A 38 8.29 12.15 0.90
CA GLN A 38 8.61 11.39 -0.30
C GLN A 38 7.83 10.08 -0.31
N CYS A 39 7.10 9.84 -1.41
CA CYS A 39 6.45 8.56 -1.65
C CYS A 39 7.48 7.49 -2.02
N ILE A 40 7.50 6.40 -1.27
CA ILE A 40 8.52 5.34 -1.36
C ILE A 40 7.95 3.96 -1.68
N GLY A 41 6.62 3.83 -1.82
CA GLY A 41 5.99 2.55 -2.12
C GLY A 41 4.50 2.56 -1.86
N GLN A 42 3.92 1.36 -1.74
CA GLN A 42 2.49 1.17 -1.50
C GLN A 42 2.26 -0.10 -0.68
N VAL A 43 1.18 -0.10 0.10
CA VAL A 43 0.65 -1.26 0.82
C VAL A 43 -0.87 -1.30 0.63
N GLY A 44 -1.48 -2.48 0.54
CA GLY A 44 -2.93 -2.56 0.36
C GLY A 44 -3.52 -3.94 0.53
N ILE A 45 -4.84 -3.99 0.72
CA ILE A 45 -5.61 -5.24 0.72
C ILE A 45 -6.41 -5.33 -0.58
N ASN A 46 -6.03 -6.27 -1.43
CA ASN A 46 -6.72 -6.63 -2.67
C ASN A 46 -7.90 -7.56 -2.40
N HIS A 47 -8.98 -7.40 -3.17
CA HIS A 47 -10.19 -8.23 -3.08
C HIS A 47 -11.05 -8.08 -4.33
N GLY A 48 -12.19 -8.77 -4.39
CA GLY A 48 -13.10 -8.74 -5.52
C GLY A 48 -12.85 -9.91 -6.48
N PRO A 49 -13.41 -9.86 -7.70
CA PRO A 49 -13.56 -11.05 -8.56
C PRO A 49 -12.24 -11.66 -9.04
N LEU A 50 -11.12 -10.96 -8.92
CA LEU A 50 -9.79 -11.44 -9.32
C LEU A 50 -9.00 -12.05 -8.14
N PHE A 51 -9.52 -11.94 -6.92
CA PHE A 51 -8.87 -12.38 -5.69
C PHE A 51 -9.81 -13.31 -4.91
N PRO A 52 -9.50 -14.62 -4.80
CA PRO A 52 -10.37 -15.57 -4.09
C PRO A 52 -10.60 -15.21 -2.61
N GLU A 53 -9.64 -14.52 -2.00
CA GLU A 53 -9.66 -14.06 -0.61
C GLU A 53 -9.12 -12.62 -0.53
N LYS A 54 -9.18 -12.00 0.66
CA LYS A 54 -8.51 -10.72 0.90
C LYS A 54 -7.00 -10.94 0.91
N GLU A 55 -6.28 -10.28 0.01
CA GLU A 55 -4.84 -10.46 -0.15
C GLU A 55 -4.09 -9.19 0.25
N LEU A 56 -3.21 -9.28 1.26
CA LEU A 56 -2.31 -8.20 1.64
C LEU A 56 -1.09 -8.19 0.71
N GLY A 57 -0.87 -7.06 0.03
CA GLY A 57 0.29 -6.85 -0.84
C GLY A 57 1.00 -5.53 -0.55
N TRP A 58 2.30 -5.48 -0.84
CA TRP A 58 3.11 -4.27 -0.73
C TRP A 58 4.25 -4.25 -1.74
N PHE A 59 4.84 -3.07 -1.93
CA PHE A 59 6.11 -2.89 -2.64
C PHE A 59 6.80 -1.61 -2.19
N ALA A 60 8.11 -1.52 -2.45
CA ALA A 60 8.89 -0.29 -2.35
C ALA A 60 9.40 0.12 -3.73
N TYR A 61 9.60 1.41 -3.97
CA TYR A 61 10.30 1.90 -5.14
C TYR A 61 11.81 1.66 -5.02
N ASP A 62 12.50 1.71 -6.17
CA ASP A 62 13.95 1.58 -6.24
C ASP A 62 14.66 2.55 -5.29
N GLY A 63 15.68 2.07 -4.59
CA GLY A 63 16.42 2.79 -3.54
C GLY A 63 15.79 2.75 -2.14
N PHE A 64 14.56 2.27 -2.00
CA PHE A 64 13.85 2.12 -0.71
C PHE A 64 13.61 0.65 -0.29
N GLU A 65 14.09 -0.28 -1.11
CA GLU A 65 14.13 -1.72 -0.82
C GLU A 65 15.06 -2.02 0.37
N ASP A 66 14.90 -3.21 0.97
CA ASP A 66 15.75 -3.75 2.05
C ASP A 66 15.86 -2.93 3.35
N ARG A 67 15.01 -1.91 3.53
CA ARG A 67 14.95 -1.09 4.75
C ARG A 67 13.79 -1.44 5.69
N GLY A 68 12.94 -2.40 5.30
CA GLY A 68 11.81 -2.87 6.11
C GLY A 68 10.55 -2.00 6.07
N TYR A 69 10.57 -0.85 5.39
CA TYR A 69 9.43 0.09 5.33
C TYR A 69 8.13 -0.59 4.90
N ALA A 70 8.15 -1.31 3.78
CA ALA A 70 6.94 -1.93 3.24
C ALA A 70 6.40 -3.06 4.13
N THR A 71 7.27 -3.81 4.81
CA THR A 71 6.86 -4.88 5.74
C THR A 71 6.32 -4.35 7.07
N GLU A 72 6.83 -3.20 7.52
CA GLU A 72 6.32 -2.51 8.71
C GLU A 72 4.89 -2.04 8.47
N GLU A 73 4.65 -1.33 7.37
CA GLU A 73 3.33 -0.84 7.00
C GLU A 73 2.34 -1.99 6.71
N ALA A 74 2.81 -3.08 6.08
CA ALA A 74 2.00 -4.28 5.89
C ALA A 74 1.55 -4.91 7.22
N SER A 75 2.45 -4.94 8.21
CA SER A 75 2.13 -5.46 9.55
C SER A 75 1.10 -4.57 10.25
N ALA A 76 1.28 -3.25 10.19
CA ALA A 76 0.34 -2.28 10.76
C ALA A 76 -1.05 -2.41 10.10
N LEU A 77 -1.11 -2.50 8.76
CA LEU A 77 -2.37 -2.65 8.04
C LEU A 77 -3.09 -3.95 8.42
N ARG A 78 -2.35 -5.05 8.60
CA ARG A 78 -2.92 -6.32 9.06
C ARG A 78 -3.48 -6.25 10.47
N GLU A 79 -2.85 -5.48 11.36
CA GLU A 79 -3.27 -5.32 12.76
C GLU A 79 -4.46 -4.37 12.94
N GLY A 80 -4.87 -3.68 11.87
CA GLY A 80 -6.11 -2.89 11.82
C GLY A 80 -5.86 -1.39 11.99
N LEU A 81 -4.99 -0.82 11.15
CA LEU A 81 -4.74 0.63 11.06
C LEU A 81 -6.04 1.44 11.25
N PRO A 82 -6.08 2.39 12.21
CA PRO A 82 -7.23 3.23 12.45
C PRO A 82 -7.34 4.26 11.32
N ASP A 83 -8.39 4.12 10.52
CA ASP A 83 -8.84 5.05 9.47
C ASP A 83 -8.01 5.15 8.18
N ALA A 84 -8.71 4.80 7.09
CA ALA A 84 -8.33 4.75 5.69
C ALA A 84 -7.74 6.03 5.05
N GLN A 85 -7.60 7.12 5.79
CA GLN A 85 -7.37 8.46 5.23
C GLN A 85 -6.13 9.17 5.75
N THR A 86 -5.33 8.58 6.64
CA THR A 86 -4.08 9.21 7.09
C THR A 86 -3.04 8.16 7.48
N VAL A 87 -2.14 7.85 6.55
CA VAL A 87 -0.85 7.23 6.90
C VAL A 87 0.25 8.22 6.54
N VAL A 88 0.49 9.15 7.46
CA VAL A 88 1.81 9.80 7.59
C VAL A 88 2.65 8.79 8.35
N ALA A 89 3.70 8.25 7.72
CA ALA A 89 4.52 7.19 8.32
C ALA A 89 4.86 7.51 9.77
N ARG A 90 4.52 6.58 10.66
CA ARG A 90 4.70 6.74 12.10
C ARG A 90 6.14 6.47 12.51
N GLN A 91 7.12 7.07 11.83
CA GLN A 91 8.47 7.16 12.40
C GLN A 91 8.42 8.19 13.52
N LEU A 92 8.24 7.74 14.78
CA LEU A 92 8.71 8.43 16.00
C LEU A 92 8.38 7.67 17.33
N TYR A 93 8.05 6.37 17.35
CA TYR A 93 7.76 5.65 18.61
C TYR A 93 8.66 4.45 18.93
N ARG A 94 9.92 4.43 18.47
CA ARG A 94 10.96 3.61 19.08
C ARG A 94 12.28 4.40 19.17
N ALA A 95 12.36 5.23 20.20
CA ALA A 95 13.62 5.53 20.88
C ALA A 95 13.83 4.49 21.99
#